data_AF-A0A422N294-F1
#
_entry.id   AF-A0A422N294-F1
#
_cell.length_a   1.000
_cell.length_b   1.000
_cell.length_c   1.000
_cell.angle_alpha   90.00
_cell.angle_beta   90.00
_cell.angle_gamma   90.00
#
_symmetry.space_group_name_H-M   'P 1'
#
loop_
_entity.id
_entity.type
_entity.pdbx_description
1 polymer ?
#
loop_
_entity_poly.entity_id
_entity_poly.type
_entity_poly.pdbx_seq_one_letter_code
_entity_poly.pdbx_strand_id
1 'polypeptide(L)'
;MMELQALIQLVSEYHPGGETSASRSSLLTAVRQLKIALSDIEKVGEGIRPLVKALVTASVYLPEEWEDILKVLRGVLANNAVPWLHRAFLLKALPGMFLDAPVERRSQYGDALCEVLVHWSIPPPESEEADTQNTQGEALQSPNPQERRVALTALLSLQEECSASIVEKLTAQLPHSLSACVSIVSSSSAQEGLKRAFELWLCHPSQSVEASCTLELQKALKEHFRDYGGLRCEQLCAALVSQNPPKNLTELDALQKQLLALEEMGASHCNIVGKRVPLAFLLAKVAEVLNFIYSSEQNCLEKSVRDFTVPLSVIQLLVQLTDVALATPDSLNSQELEKVSACLVAIESADAALDAPLPIIECVLHLVLRALPCVSTTDEGVRSLLNEIFRVAGTLLPVVEEAVLKIHSAAPLLREQQHAVDFNTKTDGKEGSTQATHPFLTALRVAQTVAQLCRICRKKLQPNRAKPRDEEGSHNELRDIAAAVRCVTPSWRREKTKTQPLQAPANPHSRRVVADVSGIRKEPHHSYKQPRHGDRGGGHPPLRRRRREAPPM
;
A
#
# COMPACT_ATOMS: atom_id res chain seq x y z
N MET A 1 -13.98 61.85 11.59
CA MET A 1 -13.18 60.74 11.05
C MET A 1 -12.84 59.87 12.25
N MET A 2 -13.12 58.56 12.24
CA MET A 2 -12.70 57.69 13.34
C MET A 2 -11.19 57.44 13.24
N GLU A 3 -10.51 57.34 14.38
CA GLU A 3 -9.08 57.00 14.42
C GLU A 3 -8.87 55.56 13.93
N LEU A 4 -7.77 55.31 13.22
CA LEU A 4 -7.47 54.01 12.61
C LEU A 4 -7.50 52.87 13.65
N GLN A 5 -7.01 53.13 14.86
CA GLN A 5 -7.01 52.16 15.96
C GLN A 5 -8.43 51.79 16.42
N ALA A 6 -9.36 52.76 16.47
CA ALA A 6 -10.75 52.52 16.83
C ALA A 6 -11.49 51.67 15.77
N LEU A 7 -11.16 51.87 14.49
CA LEU A 7 -11.67 51.03 13.39
C LEU A 7 -11.14 49.59 13.46
N ILE A 8 -9.84 49.42 13.75
CA ILE A 8 -9.21 48.11 13.96
C ILE A 8 -9.86 47.38 15.14
N GLN A 9 -10.07 48.08 16.26
CA GLN A 9 -10.71 47.53 17.45
C GLN A 9 -12.16 47.11 17.18
N LEU A 10 -12.97 47.99 16.58
CA LEU A 10 -14.37 47.72 16.20
C LEU A 10 -14.52 46.47 15.33
N VAL A 11 -13.59 46.23 14.40
CA VAL A 11 -13.59 45.06 13.53
C VAL A 11 -13.06 43.80 14.25
N SER A 12 -12.06 43.94 15.12
CA SER A 12 -11.43 42.82 15.83
C SER A 12 -12.28 42.27 16.98
N GLU A 13 -13.12 43.11 17.60
CA GLU A 13 -14.01 42.74 18.71
C GLU A 13 -15.40 42.29 18.25
N TYR A 14 -15.68 42.33 16.94
CA TYR A 14 -16.98 41.94 16.38
C TYR A 14 -17.19 40.42 16.43
N HIS A 15 -18.29 40.00 17.04
CA HIS A 15 -18.72 38.61 17.13
C HIS A 15 -20.19 38.49 16.67
N PRO A 16 -20.53 37.65 15.68
CA PRO A 16 -21.92 37.44 15.27
C PRO A 16 -22.78 36.93 16.43
N GLY A 17 -23.79 37.71 16.83
CA GLY A 17 -24.70 37.36 17.93
C GLY A 17 -24.21 37.72 19.34
N GLY A 18 -23.11 38.46 19.48
CA GLY A 18 -22.68 39.02 20.76
C GLY A 18 -23.55 40.21 21.22
N GLU A 19 -23.43 40.58 22.50
CA GLU A 19 -24.17 41.72 23.10
C GLU A 19 -23.71 43.10 22.59
N THR A 20 -22.61 43.16 21.82
CA THR A 20 -22.07 44.41 21.28
C THR A 20 -22.93 44.94 20.13
N SER A 21 -23.55 46.10 20.35
CA SER A 21 -24.52 46.74 19.45
C SER A 21 -23.96 47.32 18.15
N ALA A 22 -22.86 46.77 17.62
CA ALA A 22 -22.23 47.22 16.38
C ALA A 22 -23.07 46.78 15.17
N SER A 23 -23.77 47.72 14.53
CA SER A 23 -24.57 47.44 13.34
C SER A 23 -23.69 46.88 12.20
N ARG A 24 -24.23 45.96 11.37
CA ARG A 24 -23.55 45.45 10.16
C ARG A 24 -23.12 46.58 9.23
N SER A 25 -23.92 47.66 9.15
CA SER A 25 -23.60 48.90 8.44
C SER A 25 -22.34 49.63 8.97
N SER A 26 -22.16 49.72 10.30
CA SER A 26 -20.93 50.30 10.88
C SER A 26 -19.71 49.41 10.63
N LEU A 27 -19.87 48.08 10.68
CA LEU A 27 -18.78 47.15 10.39
C LEU A 27 -18.32 47.25 8.92
N LEU A 28 -19.26 47.22 7.96
CA LEU A 28 -18.97 47.42 6.54
C LEU A 28 -18.28 48.77 6.26
N THR A 29 -18.73 49.83 6.94
CA THR A 29 -18.11 51.16 6.82
C THR A 29 -16.67 51.15 7.35
N ALA A 30 -16.42 50.49 8.49
CA ALA A 30 -15.08 50.34 9.06
C ALA A 30 -14.17 49.52 8.14
N VAL A 31 -14.62 48.36 7.65
CA VAL A 31 -13.86 47.52 6.70
C VAL A 31 -13.48 48.30 5.44
N ARG A 32 -14.39 49.11 4.89
CA ARG A 32 -14.07 49.99 3.73
C ARG A 32 -13.01 51.03 4.06
N GLN A 33 -13.08 51.65 5.23
CA GLN A 33 -12.05 52.61 5.68
C GLN A 33 -10.70 51.93 5.95
N LEU A 34 -10.68 50.71 6.50
CA LEU A 34 -9.47 49.91 6.68
C LEU A 34 -8.85 49.49 5.32
N LYS A 35 -9.67 49.06 4.33
CA LYS A 35 -9.22 48.77 2.96
C LYS A 35 -8.57 50.00 2.29
N ILE A 36 -9.18 51.17 2.44
CA ILE A 36 -8.64 52.45 1.93
C ILE A 36 -7.32 52.78 2.63
N ALA A 37 -7.26 52.70 3.97
CA ALA A 37 -6.05 52.97 4.73
C ALA A 37 -4.89 52.03 4.34
N LEU A 38 -5.17 50.73 4.17
CA LEU A 38 -4.16 49.75 3.75
C LEU A 38 -3.67 49.96 2.31
N SER A 39 -4.40 50.70 1.48
CA SER A 39 -3.95 51.09 0.14
C SER A 39 -2.96 52.27 0.17
N ASP A 40 -2.84 52.99 1.30
CA ASP A 40 -1.99 54.17 1.51
C ASP A 40 -0.89 53.85 2.56
N ILE A 41 -0.05 52.87 2.19
CA ILE A 41 0.86 52.15 3.09
C ILE A 41 1.83 53.07 3.83
N GLU A 42 2.30 54.14 3.17
CA GLU A 42 3.21 55.13 3.75
C GLU A 42 2.63 55.83 4.99
N LYS A 43 1.30 55.95 5.08
CA LYS A 43 0.61 56.58 6.22
C LYS A 43 0.22 55.60 7.33
N VAL A 44 0.32 54.30 7.09
CA VAL A 44 -0.04 53.26 8.09
C VAL A 44 1.15 52.91 8.99
N GLY A 45 2.38 52.95 8.46
CA GLY A 45 3.60 52.68 9.23
C GLY A 45 3.57 51.33 9.97
N GLU A 46 3.85 51.33 11.27
CA GLU A 46 3.84 50.11 12.09
C GLU A 46 2.44 49.48 12.27
N GLY A 47 1.37 50.24 12.00
CA GLY A 47 -0.03 49.83 12.14
C GLY A 47 -0.51 48.75 11.16
N ILE A 48 0.33 48.35 10.19
CA ILE A 48 -0.03 47.35 9.16
C ILE A 48 -0.42 46.00 9.79
N ARG A 49 0.27 45.54 10.84
CA ARG A 49 0.02 44.20 11.41
C ARG A 49 -1.37 44.09 12.08
N PRO A 50 -1.79 45.01 12.99
CA PRO A 50 -3.16 45.00 13.52
C PRO A 50 -4.23 45.17 12.44
N LEU A 51 -3.99 46.04 11.45
CA LEU A 51 -4.92 46.29 10.33
C LEU A 51 -5.16 45.01 9.52
N VAL A 52 -4.08 44.32 9.10
CA VAL A 52 -4.17 43.05 8.36
C VAL A 52 -4.91 41.98 9.16
N LYS A 53 -4.67 41.86 10.48
CA LYS A 53 -5.44 40.94 11.33
C LYS A 53 -6.94 41.27 11.29
N ALA A 54 -7.31 42.52 11.50
CA ALA A 54 -8.70 42.95 11.51
C ALA A 54 -9.40 42.65 10.17
N LEU A 55 -8.76 42.89 9.02
CA LEU A 55 -9.33 42.56 7.71
C LEU A 55 -9.46 41.04 7.48
N VAL A 56 -8.49 40.24 7.93
CA VAL A 56 -8.58 38.77 7.88
C VAL A 56 -9.74 38.26 8.73
N THR A 57 -9.89 38.77 9.97
CA THR A 57 -11.04 38.47 10.84
C THR A 57 -12.36 38.91 10.21
N ALA A 58 -12.42 40.09 9.58
CA ALA A 58 -13.62 40.59 8.91
C ALA A 58 -14.09 39.67 7.78
N SER A 59 -13.16 39.08 7.02
CA SER A 59 -13.49 38.23 5.87
C SER A 59 -14.23 36.95 6.25
N VAL A 60 -14.07 36.45 7.49
CA VAL A 60 -14.83 35.31 8.02
C VAL A 60 -16.30 35.66 8.24
N TYR A 61 -16.58 36.86 8.77
CA TYR A 61 -17.93 37.29 9.15
C TYR A 61 -18.66 38.13 8.08
N LEU A 62 -17.96 38.53 7.02
CA LEU A 62 -18.51 39.28 5.87
C LEU A 62 -18.13 38.61 4.54
N PRO A 63 -18.77 37.48 4.18
CA PRO A 63 -18.51 36.78 2.91
C PRO A 63 -18.69 37.68 1.68
N GLU A 64 -19.56 38.68 1.75
CA GLU A 64 -19.77 39.66 0.68
C GLU A 64 -18.57 40.58 0.39
N GLU A 65 -17.66 40.77 1.35
CA GLU A 65 -16.47 41.63 1.19
C GLU A 65 -15.18 40.79 1.06
N TRP A 66 -15.27 39.44 1.09
CA TRP A 66 -14.13 38.52 1.10
C TRP A 66 -13.18 38.70 -0.09
N GLU A 67 -13.72 38.69 -1.32
CA GLU A 67 -12.94 38.85 -2.55
C GLU A 67 -12.24 40.21 -2.61
N ASP A 68 -12.95 41.24 -2.13
CA ASP A 68 -12.53 42.64 -2.11
C ASP A 68 -11.41 42.87 -1.07
N ILE A 69 -11.50 42.20 0.09
CA ILE A 69 -10.43 42.14 1.08
C ILE A 69 -9.22 41.43 0.49
N LEU A 70 -9.38 40.23 -0.08
CA LEU A 70 -8.27 39.49 -0.69
C LEU A 70 -7.57 40.30 -1.80
N LYS A 71 -8.33 41.02 -2.62
CA LYS A 71 -7.81 41.91 -3.67
C LYS A 71 -6.91 43.02 -3.12
N VAL A 72 -7.30 43.67 -2.02
CA VAL A 72 -6.45 44.68 -1.36
C VAL A 72 -5.19 44.02 -0.76
N LEU A 73 -5.33 42.87 -0.11
CA LEU A 73 -4.18 42.13 0.45
C LEU A 73 -3.21 41.66 -0.64
N ARG A 74 -3.69 41.22 -1.81
CA ARG A 74 -2.88 40.94 -3.02
C ARG A 74 -2.13 42.18 -3.50
N GLY A 75 -2.75 43.35 -3.47
CA GLY A 75 -2.12 44.63 -3.80
C GLY A 75 -0.97 45.01 -2.84
N VAL A 76 -1.11 44.72 -1.54
CA VAL A 76 -0.04 44.91 -0.54
C VAL A 76 1.13 43.94 -0.79
N LEU A 77 0.85 42.69 -1.15
CA LEU A 77 1.90 41.73 -1.52
C LEU A 77 2.70 42.20 -2.74
N ALA A 78 2.02 42.62 -3.81
CA ALA A 78 2.66 43.07 -5.04
C ALA A 78 3.41 44.41 -4.90
N ASN A 79 3.28 45.12 -3.77
CA ASN A 79 3.94 46.40 -3.56
C ASN A 79 5.35 46.21 -2.96
N ASN A 80 6.37 46.45 -3.78
CA ASN A 80 7.78 46.33 -3.40
C ASN A 80 8.22 47.37 -2.34
N ALA A 81 7.51 48.48 -2.17
CA ALA A 81 7.77 49.46 -1.11
C ALA A 81 7.39 48.96 0.30
N VAL A 82 6.58 47.90 0.40
CA VAL A 82 6.24 47.26 1.68
C VAL A 82 7.46 46.50 2.20
N PRO A 83 7.94 46.72 3.44
CA PRO A 83 9.04 45.93 3.95
C PRO A 83 8.66 44.44 4.02
N TRP A 84 9.57 43.55 3.62
CA TRP A 84 9.30 42.11 3.50
C TRP A 84 8.71 41.47 4.77
N LEU A 85 9.07 41.98 5.96
CA LEU A 85 8.51 41.56 7.25
C LEU A 85 6.98 41.73 7.36
N HIS A 86 6.40 42.71 6.66
CA HIS A 86 4.95 42.93 6.60
C HIS A 86 4.29 42.05 5.54
N ARG A 87 4.94 41.84 4.37
CA ARG A 87 4.44 40.89 3.35
C ARG A 87 4.46 39.45 3.88
N ALA A 88 5.55 39.03 4.52
CA ALA A 88 5.64 37.74 5.20
C ALA A 88 4.60 37.59 6.32
N PHE A 89 4.36 38.64 7.13
CA PHE A 89 3.28 38.61 8.12
C PHE A 89 1.90 38.40 7.47
N LEU A 90 1.63 39.07 6.35
CA LEU A 90 0.38 38.95 5.62
C LEU A 90 0.22 37.56 4.97
N LEU A 91 1.26 37.00 4.33
CA LEU A 91 1.27 35.61 3.85
C LEU A 91 0.91 34.62 4.96
N LYS A 92 1.46 34.80 6.15
CA LYS A 92 1.13 33.99 7.34
C LYS A 92 -0.31 34.18 7.83
N ALA A 93 -0.93 35.33 7.58
CA ALA A 93 -2.28 35.65 8.02
C ALA A 93 -3.36 35.18 7.02
N LEU A 94 -3.05 35.07 5.72
CA LEU A 94 -4.00 34.69 4.66
C LEU A 94 -4.81 33.40 4.94
N PRO A 95 -4.25 32.30 5.48
CA PRO A 95 -5.04 31.11 5.84
C PRO A 95 -6.19 31.39 6.82
N GLY A 96 -6.07 32.45 7.64
CA GLY A 96 -7.13 32.88 8.55
C GLY A 96 -8.41 33.33 7.84
N MET A 97 -8.34 33.73 6.57
CA MET A 97 -9.51 34.10 5.75
C MET A 97 -10.36 32.89 5.35
N PHE A 98 -9.87 31.66 5.60
CA PHE A 98 -10.57 30.42 5.29
C PHE A 98 -11.26 29.79 6.52
N LEU A 99 -10.96 30.29 7.73
CA LEU A 99 -11.59 29.82 8.95
C LEU A 99 -13.10 30.04 8.87
N ASP A 100 -13.87 29.00 9.25
CA ASP A 100 -15.33 28.99 9.26
C ASP A 100 -16.02 29.40 7.94
N ALA A 101 -15.32 29.27 6.80
CA ALA A 101 -15.86 29.58 5.48
C ALA A 101 -17.16 28.78 5.18
N PRO A 102 -18.22 29.44 4.64
CA PRO A 102 -19.46 28.77 4.25
C PRO A 102 -19.20 27.62 3.29
N VAL A 103 -19.86 26.48 3.50
CA VAL A 103 -19.58 25.21 2.80
C VAL A 103 -19.67 25.38 1.28
N GLU A 104 -20.62 26.18 0.81
CA GLU A 104 -20.88 26.48 -0.60
C GLU A 104 -19.77 27.32 -1.27
N ARG A 105 -18.95 28.02 -0.48
CA ARG A 105 -17.88 28.91 -0.95
C ARG A 105 -16.47 28.36 -0.69
N ARG A 106 -16.33 27.28 0.08
CA ARG A 106 -15.02 26.69 0.45
C ARG A 106 -14.12 26.39 -0.74
N SER A 107 -14.63 25.81 -1.82
CA SER A 107 -13.79 25.60 -3.02
C SER A 107 -13.25 26.93 -3.55
N GLN A 108 -14.14 27.87 -3.88
CA GLN A 108 -13.77 29.17 -4.46
C GLN A 108 -12.78 29.97 -3.58
N TYR A 109 -13.01 30.02 -2.27
CA TYR A 109 -12.14 30.73 -1.33
C TYR A 109 -10.80 30.01 -1.15
N GLY A 110 -10.82 28.68 -1.07
CA GLY A 110 -9.61 27.85 -1.01
C GLY A 110 -8.75 28.04 -2.26
N ASP A 111 -9.35 27.91 -3.45
CA ASP A 111 -8.70 28.08 -4.75
C ASP A 111 -8.01 29.44 -4.89
N ALA A 112 -8.67 30.52 -4.47
CA ALA A 112 -8.14 31.88 -4.54
C ALA A 112 -7.03 32.16 -3.49
N LEU A 113 -7.02 31.46 -2.35
CA LEU A 113 -5.90 31.51 -1.39
C LEU A 113 -4.72 30.65 -1.84
N CYS A 114 -4.98 29.44 -2.36
CA CYS A 114 -3.99 28.57 -2.97
C CYS A 114 -3.26 29.27 -4.12
N GLU A 115 -3.97 29.99 -4.99
CA GLU A 115 -3.37 30.79 -6.07
C GLU A 115 -2.31 31.77 -5.55
N VAL A 116 -2.65 32.57 -4.53
CA VAL A 116 -1.72 33.55 -3.95
C VAL A 116 -0.54 32.86 -3.28
N LEU A 117 -0.81 31.90 -2.40
CA LEU A 117 0.24 31.26 -1.60
C LEU A 117 1.17 30.39 -2.46
N VAL A 118 0.67 29.74 -3.52
CA VAL A 118 1.51 29.02 -4.48
C VAL A 118 2.40 29.99 -5.25
N HIS A 119 1.85 31.09 -5.80
CA HIS A 119 2.66 32.10 -6.51
C HIS A 119 3.79 32.67 -5.63
N TRP A 120 3.52 32.93 -4.35
CA TRP A 120 4.52 33.43 -3.39
C TRP A 120 5.46 32.36 -2.83
N SER A 121 5.25 31.07 -3.13
CA SER A 121 6.10 29.96 -2.67
C SER A 121 7.20 29.54 -3.66
N ILE A 122 7.01 29.84 -4.95
CA ILE A 122 7.87 29.43 -6.06
C ILE A 122 8.93 30.52 -6.34
N PRO A 123 10.18 30.19 -6.71
CA PRO A 123 11.15 31.19 -7.18
C PRO A 123 10.65 31.94 -8.43
N PRO A 124 10.98 33.23 -8.60
CA PRO A 124 10.74 33.91 -9.87
C PRO A 124 11.59 33.27 -10.99
N PRO A 125 11.09 33.19 -12.23
CA PRO A 125 11.69 32.37 -13.30
C PRO A 125 13.08 32.82 -13.80
N GLU A 126 13.57 33.98 -13.36
CA GLU A 126 14.89 34.52 -13.72
C GLU A 126 15.94 34.39 -12.58
N SER A 127 15.57 33.75 -11.46
CA SER A 127 16.47 33.53 -10.32
C SER A 127 17.19 32.19 -10.41
N GLU A 128 18.31 32.13 -11.14
CA GLU A 128 19.28 31.02 -10.95
C GLU A 128 19.73 30.95 -9.47
N GLU A 129 19.92 29.74 -8.96
CA GLU A 129 20.32 29.50 -7.56
C GLU A 129 21.78 29.89 -7.31
N ALA A 130 22.03 31.19 -7.18
CA ALA A 130 23.35 31.73 -6.88
C ALA A 130 23.70 31.53 -5.39
N ASP A 131 24.56 30.54 -5.11
CA ASP A 131 25.27 30.36 -3.83
C ASP A 131 25.96 31.67 -3.38
N THR A 132 25.28 32.51 -2.60
CA THR A 132 25.82 33.83 -2.21
C THR A 132 25.49 34.22 -0.77
N GLN A 133 26.54 34.44 0.02
CA GLN A 133 26.48 34.94 1.40
C GLN A 133 26.21 36.47 1.49
N ASN A 134 25.51 37.06 0.50
CA ASN A 134 25.40 38.52 0.32
C ASN A 134 23.99 39.05 0.64
N THR A 135 23.76 39.30 1.92
CA THR A 135 22.47 39.63 2.57
C THR A 135 21.79 40.97 2.20
N GLN A 136 22.25 41.68 1.16
CA GLN A 136 21.66 42.96 0.75
C GLN A 136 21.02 42.95 -0.65
N GLY A 137 21.40 42.04 -1.55
CA GLY A 137 20.78 41.94 -2.89
C GLY A 137 19.45 41.19 -2.89
N GLU A 138 19.34 40.12 -2.10
CA GLU A 138 18.16 39.23 -2.04
C GLU A 138 16.87 39.93 -1.58
N ALA A 139 16.98 41.06 -0.88
CA ALA A 139 15.82 41.80 -0.35
C ALA A 139 15.01 42.52 -1.44
N LEU A 140 15.57 42.68 -2.65
CA LEU A 140 14.94 43.37 -3.78
C LEU A 140 14.14 42.45 -4.71
N GLN A 141 14.34 41.13 -4.63
CA GLN A 141 13.55 40.17 -5.39
C GLN A 141 12.31 39.73 -4.59
N SER A 142 11.13 39.76 -5.21
CA SER A 142 9.89 39.22 -4.65
C SER A 142 9.42 38.01 -5.47
N PRO A 143 9.13 36.85 -4.86
CA PRO A 143 9.23 36.52 -3.43
C PRO A 143 10.66 36.15 -3.00
N ASN A 144 11.16 36.77 -1.92
CA ASN A 144 12.49 36.45 -1.38
C ASN A 144 12.50 35.09 -0.64
N PRO A 145 13.68 34.52 -0.29
CA PRO A 145 13.76 33.21 0.38
C PRO A 145 13.06 33.10 1.76
N GLN A 146 12.81 34.22 2.45
CA GLN A 146 12.01 34.21 3.69
C GLN A 146 10.52 34.21 3.38
N GLU A 147 10.08 35.04 2.44
CA GLU A 147 8.69 35.11 1.97
C GLU A 147 8.23 33.77 1.40
N ARG A 148 9.06 33.12 0.56
CA ARG A 148 8.80 31.76 0.05
C ARG A 148 8.60 30.73 1.15
N ARG A 149 9.46 30.71 2.17
CA ARG A 149 9.33 29.80 3.32
C ARG A 149 8.06 30.06 4.14
N VAL A 150 7.65 31.32 4.28
CA VAL A 150 6.40 31.67 4.98
C VAL A 150 5.16 31.32 4.14
N ALA A 151 5.19 31.54 2.82
CA ALA A 151 4.13 31.10 1.90
C ALA A 151 3.97 29.57 1.90
N LEU A 152 5.07 28.81 1.84
CA LEU A 152 5.06 27.35 2.02
C LEU A 152 4.44 26.94 3.36
N THR A 153 4.84 27.59 4.46
CA THR A 153 4.28 27.31 5.78
C THR A 153 2.78 27.61 5.84
N ALA A 154 2.33 28.68 5.16
CA ALA A 154 0.92 29.05 5.07
C ALA A 154 0.11 28.04 4.23
N LEU A 155 0.66 27.51 3.13
CA LEU A 155 0.05 26.41 2.36
C LEU A 155 -0.19 25.18 3.24
N LEU A 156 0.80 24.79 4.07
CA LEU A 156 0.67 23.67 5.00
C LEU A 156 -0.38 23.87 6.12
N SER A 157 -0.78 25.13 6.38
CA SER A 157 -1.82 25.48 7.36
C SER A 157 -3.23 25.64 6.79
N LEU A 158 -3.42 25.50 5.47
CA LEU A 158 -4.75 25.41 4.89
C LEU A 158 -5.45 24.10 5.30
N GLN A 159 -6.78 24.06 5.19
CA GLN A 159 -7.56 22.86 5.51
C GLN A 159 -7.39 21.78 4.42
N GLU A 160 -7.72 20.52 4.75
CA GLU A 160 -7.46 19.37 3.89
C GLU A 160 -8.16 19.49 2.52
N GLU A 161 -9.34 20.13 2.46
CA GLU A 161 -10.09 20.39 1.24
C GLU A 161 -9.29 21.15 0.17
N CYS A 162 -8.32 21.99 0.58
CA CYS A 162 -7.46 22.74 -0.33
C CYS A 162 -6.40 21.86 -1.02
N SER A 163 -6.14 20.64 -0.53
CA SER A 163 -5.00 19.80 -0.94
C SER A 163 -4.91 19.56 -2.45
N ALA A 164 -6.06 19.28 -3.10
CA ALA A 164 -6.09 19.06 -4.55
C ALA A 164 -5.70 20.33 -5.33
N SER A 165 -6.23 21.48 -4.94
CA SER A 165 -5.96 22.79 -5.55
C SER A 165 -4.50 23.23 -5.37
N ILE A 166 -3.91 22.94 -4.21
CA ILE A 166 -2.46 23.16 -3.96
C ILE A 166 -1.62 22.34 -4.93
N VAL A 167 -1.90 21.03 -5.04
CA VAL A 167 -1.15 20.12 -5.93
C VAL A 167 -1.34 20.49 -7.40
N GLU A 168 -2.56 20.81 -7.84
CA GLU A 168 -2.84 21.25 -9.20
C GLU A 168 -2.02 22.49 -9.58
N LYS A 169 -2.11 23.56 -8.77
CA LYS A 169 -1.42 24.83 -9.05
C LYS A 169 0.09 24.73 -8.97
N LEU A 170 0.63 23.88 -8.09
CA LEU A 170 2.06 23.60 -8.01
C LEU A 170 2.52 22.78 -9.22
N THR A 171 1.85 21.66 -9.53
CA THR A 171 2.29 20.75 -10.61
C THR A 171 2.12 21.34 -12.00
N ALA A 172 1.18 22.27 -12.19
CA ALA A 172 1.05 23.09 -13.40
C ALA A 172 2.24 24.03 -13.66
N GLN A 173 3.10 24.27 -12.66
CA GLN A 173 4.28 25.15 -12.73
C GLN A 173 5.62 24.38 -12.70
N LEU A 174 5.61 23.06 -12.86
CA LEU A 174 6.83 22.28 -13.04
C LEU A 174 7.54 22.67 -14.35
N PRO A 175 8.89 22.73 -14.38
CA PRO A 175 9.83 22.33 -13.32
C PRO A 175 10.04 23.37 -12.21
N HIS A 176 9.70 24.65 -12.40
CA HIS A 176 10.02 25.75 -11.48
C HIS A 176 9.51 25.54 -10.03
N SER A 177 8.37 24.86 -9.87
CA SER A 177 7.77 24.55 -8.57
C SER A 177 8.36 23.32 -7.86
N LEU A 178 9.31 22.59 -8.47
CA LEU A 178 9.77 21.30 -7.96
C LEU A 178 10.34 21.37 -6.54
N SER A 179 11.15 22.40 -6.23
CA SER A 179 11.72 22.62 -4.90
C SER A 179 10.64 22.91 -3.84
N ALA A 180 9.57 23.62 -4.19
CA ALA A 180 8.40 23.84 -3.34
C ALA A 180 7.63 22.53 -3.10
N CYS A 181 7.39 21.74 -4.15
CA CYS A 181 6.71 20.45 -4.06
C CYS A 181 7.47 19.45 -3.18
N VAL A 182 8.79 19.31 -3.38
CA VAL A 182 9.66 18.45 -2.55
C VAL A 182 9.68 18.95 -1.11
N SER A 183 9.78 20.26 -0.88
CA SER A 183 9.74 20.84 0.48
C SER A 183 8.44 20.53 1.23
N ILE A 184 7.30 20.53 0.52
CA ILE A 184 6.00 20.16 1.08
C ILE A 184 5.96 18.66 1.42
N VAL A 185 6.39 17.79 0.49
CA VAL A 185 6.40 16.33 0.69
C VAL A 185 7.35 15.91 1.82
N SER A 186 8.53 16.53 1.92
CA SER A 186 9.52 16.25 2.97
C SER A 186 9.16 16.83 4.34
N SER A 187 8.22 17.78 4.41
CA SER A 187 7.78 18.39 5.67
C SER A 187 7.04 17.38 6.56
N SER A 188 7.36 17.37 7.85
CA SER A 188 6.59 16.65 8.88
C SER A 188 5.28 17.34 9.27
N SER A 189 5.16 18.65 8.98
CA SER A 189 3.94 19.43 9.23
C SER A 189 2.92 19.35 8.09
N ALA A 190 3.27 18.71 6.97
CA ALA A 190 2.34 18.52 5.86
C ALA A 190 1.33 17.42 6.18
N GLN A 191 0.05 17.75 6.06
CA GLN A 191 -1.08 16.83 6.26
C GLN A 191 -0.99 15.62 5.33
N GLU A 192 -1.42 14.44 5.79
CA GLU A 192 -1.40 13.22 4.99
C GLU A 192 -2.25 13.32 3.73
N GLY A 193 -3.40 14.03 3.78
CA GLY A 193 -4.23 14.35 2.62
C GLY A 193 -3.48 15.08 1.51
N LEU A 194 -2.58 16.02 1.85
CA LEU A 194 -1.75 16.74 0.88
C LEU A 194 -0.70 15.83 0.24
N LYS A 195 -0.05 14.94 1.02
CA LYS A 195 0.89 13.94 0.46
C LYS A 195 0.17 12.91 -0.42
N ARG A 196 -1.05 12.51 -0.04
CA ARG A 196 -1.92 11.63 -0.84
C ARG A 196 -2.42 12.31 -2.12
N ALA A 197 -2.64 13.62 -2.12
CA ALA A 197 -2.96 14.38 -3.33
C ALA A 197 -1.78 14.40 -4.33
N PHE A 198 -0.53 14.52 -3.85
CA PHE A 198 0.65 14.33 -4.72
C PHE A 198 0.76 12.88 -5.25
N GLU A 199 0.44 11.86 -4.45
CA GLU A 199 0.38 10.48 -4.94
C GLU A 199 -0.70 10.30 -6.02
N LEU A 200 -1.89 10.90 -5.85
CA LEU A 200 -2.98 10.87 -6.83
C LEU A 200 -2.55 11.45 -8.17
N TRP A 201 -1.85 12.59 -8.15
CA TRP A 201 -1.29 13.21 -9.35
C TRP A 201 -0.21 12.33 -10.00
N LEU A 202 0.70 11.72 -9.22
CA LEU A 202 1.71 10.79 -9.75
C LEU A 202 1.13 9.51 -10.37
N CYS A 203 -0.11 9.14 -10.05
CA CYS A 203 -0.81 8.05 -10.74
C CYS A 203 -1.29 8.45 -12.15
N HIS A 204 -1.47 9.75 -12.41
CA HIS A 204 -2.01 10.29 -13.67
C HIS A 204 -1.28 11.59 -14.10
N PRO A 205 0.07 11.59 -14.26
CA PRO A 205 0.80 12.80 -14.60
C PRO A 205 0.48 13.26 -16.03
N SER A 206 0.37 14.57 -16.23
CA SER A 206 0.20 15.17 -17.55
C SER A 206 1.39 14.86 -18.46
N GLN A 207 1.13 14.49 -19.72
CA GLN A 207 2.18 14.10 -20.69
C GLN A 207 3.20 15.20 -21.00
N SER A 208 2.88 16.46 -20.67
CA SER A 208 3.76 17.63 -20.84
C SER A 208 4.78 17.83 -19.70
N VAL A 209 4.69 17.05 -18.62
CA VAL A 209 5.57 17.20 -17.45
C VAL A 209 6.84 16.37 -17.63
N GLU A 210 7.99 16.95 -17.30
CA GLU A 210 9.27 16.25 -17.40
C GLU A 210 9.34 15.02 -16.49
N ALA A 211 9.85 13.91 -17.02
CA ALA A 211 10.00 12.67 -16.27
C ALA A 211 10.97 12.79 -15.06
N SER A 212 11.94 13.69 -15.14
CA SER A 212 12.82 14.09 -14.03
C SER A 212 12.02 14.55 -12.80
N CYS A 213 11.10 15.50 -13.01
CA CYS A 213 10.25 16.06 -11.96
C CYS A 213 9.37 15.00 -11.30
N THR A 214 8.76 14.10 -12.09
CA THR A 214 7.90 13.03 -11.54
C THR A 214 8.71 12.01 -10.73
N LEU A 215 9.94 11.68 -11.17
CA LEU A 215 10.85 10.78 -10.45
C LEU A 215 11.34 11.37 -9.11
N GLU A 216 11.68 12.66 -9.07
CA GLU A 216 12.10 13.31 -7.82
C GLU A 216 10.96 13.39 -6.80
N LEU A 217 9.74 13.76 -7.23
CA LEU A 217 8.57 13.74 -6.35
C LEU A 217 8.21 12.32 -5.89
N GLN A 218 8.36 11.32 -6.76
CA GLN A 218 8.19 9.93 -6.38
C GLN A 218 9.22 9.50 -5.32
N LYS A 219 10.48 9.91 -5.46
CA LYS A 219 11.53 9.64 -4.48
C LYS A 219 11.21 10.30 -3.13
N ALA A 220 10.88 11.59 -3.13
CA ALA A 220 10.53 12.32 -1.92
C ALA A 220 9.33 11.69 -1.18
N LEU A 221 8.29 11.25 -1.91
CA LEU A 221 7.15 10.55 -1.30
C LEU A 221 7.55 9.19 -0.72
N LYS A 222 8.36 8.38 -1.42
CA LYS A 222 8.88 7.10 -0.92
C LYS A 222 9.70 7.28 0.37
N GLU A 223 10.41 8.39 0.51
CA GLU A 223 11.27 8.69 1.66
C GLU A 223 10.50 9.34 2.85
N HIS A 224 9.47 10.15 2.58
CA HIS A 224 8.80 11.00 3.59
C HIS A 224 7.29 10.78 3.77
N PHE A 225 6.67 9.85 3.05
CA PHE A 225 5.28 9.46 3.22
C PHE A 225 5.17 7.94 3.41
N ARG A 226 4.95 7.52 4.66
CA ARG A 226 4.91 6.10 5.05
C ARG A 226 3.87 5.29 4.28
N ASP A 227 2.72 5.90 3.99
CA ASP A 227 1.60 5.26 3.30
C ASP A 227 1.69 5.40 1.76
N TYR A 228 2.84 5.86 1.22
CA TYR A 228 3.07 5.96 -0.22
C TYR A 228 2.83 4.62 -0.93
N GLY A 229 2.06 4.66 -2.01
CA GLY A 229 1.58 3.50 -2.75
C GLY A 229 0.23 2.99 -2.24
N GLY A 230 -0.27 3.51 -1.12
CA GLY A 230 -1.57 3.10 -0.57
C GLY A 230 -2.71 3.42 -1.53
N LEU A 231 -2.71 4.62 -2.12
CA LEU A 231 -3.73 5.03 -3.08
C LEU A 231 -3.65 4.22 -4.38
N ARG A 232 -2.43 4.00 -4.90
CA ARG A 232 -2.25 3.14 -6.09
C ARG A 232 -2.65 1.69 -5.80
N CYS A 233 -2.46 1.19 -4.59
CA CYS A 233 -2.96 -0.12 -4.15
C CYS A 233 -4.49 -0.16 -4.12
N GLU A 234 -5.16 0.88 -3.61
CA GLU A 234 -6.62 1.00 -3.66
C GLU A 234 -7.17 1.02 -5.10
N GLN A 235 -6.54 1.78 -6.00
CA GLN A 235 -6.92 1.85 -7.40
C GLN A 235 -6.76 0.49 -8.10
N LEU A 236 -5.65 -0.22 -7.86
CA LEU A 236 -5.44 -1.58 -8.38
C LEU A 236 -6.47 -2.58 -7.83
N CYS A 237 -6.80 -2.50 -6.54
CA CYS A 237 -7.85 -3.35 -5.94
C CYS A 237 -9.22 -3.05 -6.57
N ALA A 238 -9.58 -1.78 -6.74
CA ALA A 238 -10.85 -1.37 -7.34
C ALA A 238 -10.95 -1.80 -8.81
N ALA A 239 -9.88 -1.60 -9.59
CA ALA A 239 -9.80 -2.03 -10.98
C ALA A 239 -10.00 -3.55 -11.10
N LEU A 240 -9.27 -4.33 -10.29
CA LEU A 240 -9.38 -5.79 -10.23
C LEU A 240 -10.82 -6.24 -9.90
N VAL A 241 -11.43 -5.68 -8.85
CA VAL A 241 -12.80 -6.02 -8.42
C VAL A 241 -13.85 -5.64 -9.48
N SER A 242 -13.64 -4.55 -10.22
CA SER A 242 -14.52 -4.13 -11.32
C SER A 242 -14.35 -4.92 -12.63
N GLN A 243 -13.31 -5.76 -12.73
CA GLN A 243 -12.97 -6.43 -13.99
C GLN A 243 -13.98 -7.55 -14.32
N ASN A 244 -14.45 -7.57 -15.57
CA ASN A 244 -15.29 -8.65 -16.09
C ASN A 244 -14.51 -9.99 -16.20
N PRO A 245 -15.20 -11.13 -16.39
CA PRO A 245 -14.55 -12.40 -16.72
C PRO A 245 -13.74 -12.30 -18.03
N PRO A 246 -12.50 -12.82 -18.08
CA PRO A 246 -11.68 -12.77 -19.28
C PRO A 246 -12.25 -13.67 -20.39
N LYS A 247 -12.40 -13.12 -21.59
CA LYS A 247 -12.97 -13.80 -22.77
C LYS A 247 -11.93 -14.29 -23.76
N ASN A 248 -10.68 -13.83 -23.63
CA ASN A 248 -9.57 -14.16 -24.53
C ASN A 248 -8.23 -14.05 -23.78
N LEU A 249 -7.15 -14.52 -24.43
CA LEU A 249 -5.81 -14.52 -23.86
C LEU A 249 -5.28 -13.10 -23.58
N THR A 250 -5.63 -12.09 -24.38
CA THR A 250 -5.19 -10.71 -24.16
C THR A 250 -5.79 -10.08 -22.91
N GLU A 251 -7.05 -10.38 -22.61
CA GLU A 251 -7.71 -10.00 -21.35
C GLU A 251 -7.11 -10.75 -20.15
N LEU A 252 -6.69 -12.01 -20.34
CA LEU A 252 -6.02 -12.80 -19.32
C LEU A 252 -4.59 -12.29 -19.02
N ASP A 253 -3.83 -11.88 -20.05
CA ASP A 253 -2.54 -11.19 -19.91
C ASP A 253 -2.70 -9.85 -19.17
N ALA A 254 -3.79 -9.11 -19.45
CA ALA A 254 -4.09 -7.86 -18.76
C ALA A 254 -4.40 -8.09 -17.27
N LEU A 255 -5.22 -9.10 -16.95
CA LEU A 255 -5.47 -9.55 -15.57
C LEU A 255 -4.15 -9.98 -14.87
N GLN A 256 -3.28 -10.74 -15.55
CA GLN A 256 -1.99 -11.15 -15.01
C GLN A 256 -1.12 -9.94 -14.62
N LYS A 257 -1.03 -8.93 -15.51
CA LYS A 257 -0.27 -7.69 -15.26
C LYS A 257 -0.82 -6.90 -14.07
N GLN A 258 -2.15 -6.80 -13.93
CA GLN A 258 -2.77 -6.14 -12.78
C GLN A 258 -2.49 -6.89 -11.47
N LEU A 259 -2.59 -8.22 -11.49
CA LEU A 259 -2.28 -9.07 -10.34
C LEU A 259 -0.80 -9.02 -9.93
N LEU A 260 0.13 -8.95 -10.88
CA LEU A 260 1.56 -8.76 -10.61
C LEU A 260 1.83 -7.39 -9.97
N ALA A 261 1.25 -6.30 -10.52
CA ALA A 261 1.36 -4.97 -9.92
C ALA A 261 0.76 -4.92 -8.50
N LEU A 262 -0.29 -5.71 -8.23
CA LEU A 262 -0.85 -5.85 -6.89
C LEU A 262 0.02 -6.72 -5.97
N GLU A 263 0.72 -7.74 -6.48
CA GLU A 263 1.70 -8.54 -5.71
C GLU A 263 2.85 -7.65 -5.21
N GLU A 264 3.43 -6.83 -6.09
CA GLU A 264 4.54 -5.91 -5.78
C GLU A 264 4.18 -4.91 -4.67
N MET A 265 2.94 -4.42 -4.68
CA MET A 265 2.43 -3.41 -3.75
C MET A 265 1.90 -4.03 -2.44
N GLY A 266 1.31 -5.23 -2.53
CA GLY A 266 0.57 -5.88 -1.46
C GLY A 266 1.42 -6.33 -0.27
N ALA A 267 2.73 -6.45 -0.42
CA ALA A 267 3.64 -6.72 0.69
C ALA A 267 3.70 -5.56 1.69
N SER A 268 3.72 -4.31 1.21
CA SER A 268 3.71 -3.10 2.05
C SER A 268 2.30 -2.68 2.46
N HIS A 269 1.31 -2.98 1.61
CA HIS A 269 -0.08 -2.51 1.73
C HIS A 269 -1.10 -3.62 1.99
N CYS A 270 -0.69 -4.69 2.67
CA CYS A 270 -1.52 -5.89 2.91
C CYS A 270 -2.89 -5.57 3.57
N ASN A 271 -2.93 -4.57 4.46
CA ASN A 271 -4.16 -4.11 5.10
C ASN A 271 -5.17 -3.50 4.11
N ILE A 272 -4.71 -2.90 3.01
CA ILE A 272 -5.56 -2.34 1.96
C ILE A 272 -6.13 -3.48 1.12
N VAL A 273 -5.26 -4.39 0.65
CA VAL A 273 -5.66 -5.58 -0.12
C VAL A 273 -6.70 -6.39 0.66
N GLY A 274 -6.44 -6.68 1.94
CA GLY A 274 -7.36 -7.45 2.79
C GLY A 274 -8.74 -6.80 2.96
N LYS A 275 -8.80 -5.47 3.08
CA LYS A 275 -10.07 -4.72 3.19
C LYS A 275 -10.82 -4.57 1.86
N ARG A 276 -10.11 -4.52 0.73
CA ARG A 276 -10.67 -4.19 -0.59
C ARG A 276 -10.96 -5.41 -1.47
N VAL A 277 -10.30 -6.54 -1.24
CA VAL A 277 -10.40 -7.76 -2.05
C VAL A 277 -10.95 -8.91 -1.20
N PRO A 278 -12.27 -9.20 -1.24
CA PRO A 278 -12.87 -10.25 -0.43
C PRO A 278 -12.55 -11.65 -0.99
N LEU A 279 -12.51 -12.66 -0.12
CA LEU A 279 -12.20 -14.04 -0.52
C LEU A 279 -13.19 -14.61 -1.56
N ALA A 280 -14.48 -14.28 -1.46
CA ALA A 280 -15.50 -14.68 -2.42
C ALA A 280 -15.20 -14.21 -3.85
N PHE A 281 -14.72 -12.97 -4.01
CA PHE A 281 -14.32 -12.43 -5.30
C PHE A 281 -13.12 -13.21 -5.88
N LEU A 282 -12.13 -13.56 -5.06
CA LEU A 282 -10.98 -14.36 -5.50
C LEU A 282 -11.39 -15.76 -5.95
N LEU A 283 -12.33 -16.40 -5.26
CA LEU A 283 -12.91 -17.69 -5.66
C LEU A 283 -13.66 -17.59 -6.99
N ALA A 284 -14.52 -16.59 -7.14
CA ALA A 284 -15.23 -16.33 -8.40
C ALA A 284 -14.25 -16.12 -9.56
N LYS A 285 -13.19 -15.30 -9.37
CA LYS A 285 -12.15 -15.09 -10.39
C LYS A 285 -11.38 -16.35 -10.74
N VAL A 286 -11.08 -17.21 -9.77
CA VAL A 286 -10.44 -18.51 -10.08
C VAL A 286 -11.39 -19.42 -10.86
N ALA A 287 -12.68 -19.47 -10.51
CA ALA A 287 -13.68 -20.22 -11.28
C ALA A 287 -13.82 -19.68 -12.72
N GLU A 288 -13.81 -18.36 -12.94
CA GLU A 288 -13.81 -17.74 -14.27
C GLU A 288 -12.60 -18.18 -15.11
N VAL A 289 -11.39 -18.15 -14.53
CA VAL A 289 -10.16 -18.57 -15.23
C VAL A 289 -10.14 -20.07 -15.49
N LEU A 290 -10.64 -20.90 -14.55
CA LEU A 290 -10.81 -22.34 -14.77
C LEU A 290 -11.81 -22.61 -15.90
N ASN A 291 -12.96 -21.94 -15.92
CA ASN A 291 -13.95 -22.07 -17.00
C ASN A 291 -13.39 -21.65 -18.37
N PHE A 292 -12.50 -20.67 -18.42
CA PHE A 292 -11.78 -20.30 -19.64
C PHE A 292 -10.79 -21.40 -20.10
N ILE A 293 -10.08 -22.04 -19.16
CA ILE A 293 -9.17 -23.16 -19.47
C ILE A 293 -9.94 -24.41 -19.95
N TYR A 294 -11.02 -24.77 -19.25
CA TYR A 294 -11.79 -26.00 -19.41
C TYR A 294 -13.06 -25.85 -20.28
N SER A 295 -13.19 -24.75 -21.05
CA SER A 295 -14.33 -24.52 -21.94
C SER A 295 -14.48 -25.64 -22.98
N SER A 296 -15.72 -26.11 -23.16
CA SER A 296 -16.04 -27.37 -23.84
C SER A 296 -15.79 -27.41 -25.36
N GLU A 297 -15.35 -26.31 -25.96
CA GLU A 297 -15.12 -26.22 -27.41
C GLU A 297 -13.71 -26.65 -27.85
N GLN A 298 -12.76 -26.82 -26.91
CA GLN A 298 -11.40 -27.28 -27.19
C GLN A 298 -10.94 -28.31 -26.15
N ASN A 299 -10.73 -29.55 -26.59
CA ASN A 299 -10.16 -30.62 -25.77
C ASN A 299 -8.88 -30.13 -25.08
N CYS A 300 -8.84 -30.17 -23.75
CA CYS A 300 -7.66 -29.72 -22.98
C CYS A 300 -6.36 -30.48 -23.34
N LEU A 301 -6.49 -31.64 -23.99
CA LEU A 301 -5.41 -32.47 -24.50
C LEU A 301 -4.71 -31.92 -25.76
N GLU A 302 -5.33 -30.96 -26.48
CA GLU A 302 -4.72 -30.29 -27.65
C GLU A 302 -3.93 -29.03 -27.27
N LYS A 303 -4.09 -28.52 -26.04
CA LYS A 303 -3.42 -27.31 -25.55
C LYS A 303 -1.98 -27.65 -25.15
N SER A 304 -1.02 -26.88 -25.64
CA SER A 304 0.39 -27.05 -25.33
C SER A 304 0.73 -26.55 -23.92
N VAL A 305 1.86 -26.98 -23.36
CA VAL A 305 2.34 -26.49 -22.05
C VAL A 305 2.46 -24.96 -21.99
N ARG A 306 2.69 -24.29 -23.13
CA ARG A 306 2.73 -22.82 -23.20
C ARG A 306 1.37 -22.19 -22.93
N ASP A 307 0.30 -22.79 -23.43
CA ASP A 307 -1.08 -22.29 -23.32
C ASP A 307 -1.60 -22.30 -21.88
N PHE A 308 -0.99 -23.12 -21.00
CA PHE A 308 -1.28 -23.13 -19.56
C PHE A 308 -0.42 -22.18 -18.74
N THR A 309 0.61 -21.54 -19.31
CA THR A 309 1.58 -20.74 -18.54
C THR A 309 0.94 -19.48 -17.94
N VAL A 310 0.21 -18.70 -18.74
CA VAL A 310 -0.49 -17.50 -18.29
C VAL A 310 -1.67 -17.84 -17.37
N PRO A 311 -2.60 -18.76 -17.72
CA PRO A 311 -3.69 -19.15 -16.81
C PRO A 311 -3.21 -19.67 -15.45
N LEU A 312 -2.17 -20.52 -15.43
CA LEU A 312 -1.58 -21.01 -14.18
C LEU A 312 -1.00 -19.87 -13.35
N SER A 313 -0.27 -18.93 -13.97
CA SER A 313 0.29 -17.77 -13.26
C SER A 313 -0.81 -16.87 -12.67
N VAL A 314 -1.90 -16.63 -13.41
CA VAL A 314 -3.07 -15.89 -12.90
C VAL A 314 -3.69 -16.60 -11.69
N ILE A 315 -3.92 -17.91 -11.76
CA ILE A 315 -4.46 -18.69 -10.64
C ILE A 315 -3.50 -18.64 -9.44
N GLN A 316 -2.19 -18.80 -9.65
CA GLN A 316 -1.17 -18.72 -8.58
C GLN A 316 -1.17 -17.36 -7.87
N LEU A 317 -1.35 -16.27 -8.61
CA LEU A 317 -1.47 -14.91 -8.06
C LEU A 317 -2.77 -14.70 -7.29
N LEU A 318 -3.90 -15.20 -7.79
CA LEU A 318 -5.19 -15.17 -7.08
C LEU A 318 -5.15 -15.98 -5.78
N VAL A 319 -4.58 -17.19 -5.80
CA VAL A 319 -4.34 -18.00 -4.59
C VAL A 319 -3.42 -17.27 -3.62
N GLN A 320 -2.41 -16.57 -4.12
CA GLN A 320 -1.50 -15.76 -3.31
C GLN A 320 -2.21 -14.62 -2.57
N LEU A 321 -3.19 -13.94 -3.18
CA LEU A 321 -3.97 -12.89 -2.53
C LEU A 321 -4.84 -13.43 -1.38
N THR A 322 -5.17 -14.73 -1.34
CA THR A 322 -5.92 -15.34 -0.22
C THR A 322 -5.18 -15.38 1.11
N ASP A 323 -3.87 -15.12 1.14
CA ASP A 323 -3.13 -14.95 2.40
C ASP A 323 -3.52 -13.67 3.15
N VAL A 324 -3.95 -12.64 2.41
CA VAL A 324 -4.23 -11.29 2.95
C VAL A 324 -5.69 -10.90 2.84
N ALA A 325 -6.45 -11.50 1.92
CA ALA A 325 -7.89 -11.28 1.76
C ALA A 325 -8.68 -11.52 3.06
N LEU A 326 -9.66 -10.66 3.35
CA LEU A 326 -10.53 -10.85 4.51
C LEU A 326 -11.38 -12.11 4.35
N ALA A 327 -11.15 -13.07 5.25
CA ALA A 327 -11.96 -14.27 5.41
C ALA A 327 -13.13 -13.97 6.36
N THR A 328 -14.33 -13.82 5.81
CA THR A 328 -15.56 -13.55 6.55
C THR A 328 -16.34 -14.87 6.75
N PRO A 329 -16.72 -15.26 7.97
CA PRO A 329 -17.60 -16.41 8.19
C PRO A 329 -18.93 -16.27 7.45
N ASP A 330 -19.50 -17.40 7.04
CA ASP A 330 -20.78 -17.50 6.32
C ASP A 330 -20.90 -16.63 5.04
N SER A 331 -19.77 -16.18 4.46
CA SER A 331 -19.73 -15.34 3.26
C SER A 331 -19.69 -16.12 1.94
N LEU A 332 -19.76 -17.45 1.99
CA LEU A 332 -19.72 -18.36 0.84
C LEU A 332 -20.83 -19.41 0.96
N ASN A 333 -21.30 -19.90 -0.19
CA ASN A 333 -22.14 -21.10 -0.29
C ASN A 333 -21.36 -22.26 -0.93
N SER A 334 -21.88 -23.50 -0.82
CA SER A 334 -21.26 -24.69 -1.41
C SER A 334 -21.12 -24.56 -2.92
N GLN A 335 -22.12 -23.98 -3.59
CA GLN A 335 -22.18 -23.81 -5.04
C GLN A 335 -21.02 -22.96 -5.59
N GLU A 336 -20.52 -21.98 -4.83
CA GLU A 336 -19.34 -21.18 -5.18
C GLU A 336 -18.05 -22.00 -5.09
N LEU A 337 -17.90 -22.83 -4.05
CA LEU A 337 -16.75 -23.73 -3.94
C LEU A 337 -16.83 -24.91 -4.92
N GLU A 338 -18.03 -25.40 -5.26
CA GLU A 338 -18.25 -26.44 -6.28
C GLU A 338 -17.75 -25.98 -7.66
N LYS A 339 -18.05 -24.74 -8.07
CA LYS A 339 -17.53 -24.15 -9.31
C LYS A 339 -16.00 -24.15 -9.37
N VAL A 340 -15.34 -23.83 -8.26
CA VAL A 340 -13.87 -23.87 -8.14
C VAL A 340 -13.36 -25.32 -8.08
N SER A 341 -14.11 -26.22 -7.45
CA SER A 341 -13.75 -27.62 -7.24
C SER A 341 -14.02 -28.53 -8.43
N ALA A 342 -14.72 -28.07 -9.48
CA ALA A 342 -15.15 -28.90 -10.61
C ALA A 342 -14.00 -29.71 -11.26
N CYS A 343 -12.80 -29.12 -11.39
CA CYS A 343 -11.62 -29.82 -11.92
C CYS A 343 -11.01 -30.84 -10.94
N LEU A 344 -11.28 -30.73 -9.63
CA LEU A 344 -10.97 -31.77 -8.65
C LEU A 344 -11.94 -32.94 -8.79
N VAL A 345 -13.24 -32.65 -8.83
CA VAL A 345 -14.32 -33.67 -8.83
C VAL A 345 -14.23 -34.59 -10.04
N ALA A 346 -13.73 -34.09 -11.18
CA ALA A 346 -13.41 -34.87 -12.38
C ALA A 346 -12.35 -35.98 -12.18
N ILE A 347 -11.56 -35.94 -11.10
CA ILE A 347 -10.55 -36.97 -10.78
C ILE A 347 -11.24 -38.15 -10.08
N GLU A 348 -11.97 -38.95 -10.86
CA GLU A 348 -12.73 -40.10 -10.36
C GLU A 348 -11.91 -41.40 -10.33
N SER A 349 -10.83 -41.51 -11.11
CA SER A 349 -9.98 -42.70 -11.25
C SER A 349 -8.49 -42.40 -11.09
N ALA A 350 -7.68 -43.46 -10.93
CA ALA A 350 -6.22 -43.34 -10.89
C ALA A 350 -5.63 -42.85 -12.22
N ASP A 351 -6.23 -43.25 -13.35
CA ASP A 351 -5.82 -42.81 -14.68
C ASP A 351 -6.08 -41.31 -14.87
N ALA A 352 -7.28 -40.84 -14.49
CA ALA A 352 -7.61 -39.41 -14.48
C ALA A 352 -6.68 -38.60 -13.54
N ALA A 353 -6.16 -39.21 -12.47
CA ALA A 353 -5.19 -38.59 -11.58
C ALA A 353 -3.76 -38.52 -12.16
N LEU A 354 -3.41 -39.38 -13.11
CA LEU A 354 -2.13 -39.33 -13.85
C LEU A 354 -2.14 -38.22 -14.92
N ASP A 355 -3.28 -38.03 -15.59
CA ASP A 355 -3.47 -37.00 -16.62
C ASP A 355 -3.79 -35.61 -16.03
N ALA A 356 -4.05 -35.51 -14.73
CA ALA A 356 -4.45 -34.27 -14.07
C ALA A 356 -3.31 -33.22 -14.07
N PRO A 357 -3.59 -31.94 -14.40
CA PRO A 357 -2.58 -30.87 -14.39
C PRO A 357 -2.23 -30.48 -12.95
N LEU A 358 -1.32 -31.24 -12.32
CA LEU A 358 -0.98 -31.13 -10.90
C LEU A 358 -0.72 -29.70 -10.37
N PRO A 359 -0.10 -28.75 -11.11
CA PRO A 359 0.05 -27.37 -10.64
C PRO A 359 -1.29 -26.64 -10.45
N ILE A 360 -2.28 -26.90 -11.31
CA ILE A 360 -3.65 -26.36 -11.17
C ILE A 360 -4.34 -27.05 -9.99
N ILE A 361 -4.23 -28.38 -9.90
CA ILE A 361 -4.80 -29.16 -8.78
C ILE A 361 -4.24 -28.71 -7.42
N GLU A 362 -2.93 -28.40 -7.34
CA GLU A 362 -2.31 -27.81 -6.16
C GLU A 362 -2.97 -26.47 -5.78
N CYS A 363 -3.12 -25.56 -6.75
CA CYS A 363 -3.75 -24.26 -6.52
C CYS A 363 -5.19 -24.40 -6.02
N VAL A 364 -5.99 -25.25 -6.67
CA VAL A 364 -7.41 -25.44 -6.39
C VAL A 364 -7.62 -26.12 -5.03
N LEU A 365 -6.86 -27.17 -4.71
CA LEU A 365 -6.88 -27.78 -3.37
C LEU A 365 -6.49 -26.77 -2.28
N HIS A 366 -5.44 -25.97 -2.50
CA HIS A 366 -4.99 -24.96 -1.54
C HIS A 366 -6.08 -23.92 -1.26
N LEU A 367 -6.73 -23.46 -2.33
CA LEU A 367 -7.79 -22.46 -2.31
C LEU A 367 -9.07 -22.97 -1.62
N VAL A 368 -9.59 -24.11 -2.07
CA VAL A 368 -10.83 -24.71 -1.54
C VAL A 368 -10.69 -25.01 -0.05
N LEU A 369 -9.58 -25.64 0.37
CA LEU A 369 -9.34 -25.99 1.78
C LEU A 369 -9.16 -24.76 2.69
N ARG A 370 -8.74 -23.61 2.14
CA ARG A 370 -8.69 -22.33 2.87
C ARG A 370 -10.04 -21.64 2.96
N ALA A 371 -10.92 -21.83 1.98
CA ALA A 371 -12.24 -21.24 1.93
C ALA A 371 -13.25 -21.95 2.85
N LEU A 372 -13.02 -23.21 3.22
CA LEU A 372 -13.91 -24.01 4.09
C LEU A 372 -14.44 -23.31 5.36
N PRO A 373 -13.69 -22.48 6.12
CA PRO A 373 -14.21 -21.80 7.30
C PRO A 373 -15.10 -20.58 7.01
N CYS A 374 -15.26 -20.21 5.74
CA CYS A 374 -16.08 -19.07 5.30
C CYS A 374 -17.41 -19.53 4.69
N VAL A 375 -17.65 -20.84 4.61
CA VAL A 375 -18.90 -21.39 4.06
C VAL A 375 -19.99 -21.37 5.11
N SER A 376 -21.23 -21.08 4.69
CA SER A 376 -22.38 -20.98 5.58
C SER A 376 -22.62 -22.27 6.38
N THR A 377 -22.80 -22.11 7.69
CA THR A 377 -23.16 -23.20 8.62
C THR A 377 -24.51 -23.86 8.29
N THR A 378 -25.43 -23.13 7.66
CA THR A 378 -26.77 -23.62 7.26
C THR A 378 -26.80 -24.27 5.88
N ASP A 379 -25.66 -24.37 5.19
CA ASP A 379 -25.60 -24.90 3.83
C ASP A 379 -25.46 -26.44 3.82
N GLU A 380 -26.53 -27.13 3.41
CA GLU A 380 -26.59 -28.59 3.36
C GLU A 380 -25.61 -29.21 2.33
N GLY A 381 -25.22 -28.45 1.29
CA GLY A 381 -24.36 -28.90 0.19
C GLY A 381 -22.91 -29.10 0.60
N VAL A 382 -22.44 -28.39 1.63
CA VAL A 382 -21.06 -28.44 2.15
C VAL A 382 -20.62 -29.87 2.47
N ARG A 383 -21.52 -30.68 3.04
CA ARG A 383 -21.24 -32.08 3.37
C ARG A 383 -21.05 -32.96 2.13
N SER A 384 -21.74 -32.67 1.02
CA SER A 384 -21.55 -33.37 -0.25
C SER A 384 -20.20 -33.01 -0.87
N LEU A 385 -19.92 -31.71 -0.99
CA LEU A 385 -18.66 -31.19 -1.52
C LEU A 385 -17.44 -31.73 -0.74
N LEU A 386 -17.51 -31.76 0.60
CA LEU A 386 -16.44 -32.34 1.42
C LEU A 386 -16.22 -33.84 1.12
N ASN A 387 -17.29 -34.63 0.96
CA ASN A 387 -17.18 -36.05 0.60
C ASN A 387 -16.53 -36.25 -0.77
N GLU A 388 -16.84 -35.40 -1.76
CA GLU A 388 -16.20 -35.41 -3.07
C GLU A 388 -14.71 -35.07 -2.98
N ILE A 389 -14.35 -34.02 -2.23
CA ILE A 389 -12.94 -33.66 -1.97
C ILE A 389 -12.20 -34.81 -1.27
N PHE A 390 -12.84 -35.55 -0.37
CA PHE A 390 -12.23 -36.75 0.25
C PHE A 390 -12.07 -37.92 -0.70
N ARG A 391 -13.04 -38.14 -1.61
CA ARG A 391 -12.94 -39.15 -2.68
C ARG A 391 -11.73 -38.83 -3.56
N VAL A 392 -11.63 -37.58 -4.04
CA VAL A 392 -10.51 -37.10 -4.86
C VAL A 392 -9.18 -37.21 -4.12
N ALA A 393 -9.08 -36.75 -2.87
CA ALA A 393 -7.86 -36.91 -2.08
C ALA A 393 -7.51 -38.37 -1.76
N GLY A 394 -8.51 -39.26 -1.76
CA GLY A 394 -8.35 -40.71 -1.64
C GLY A 394 -7.74 -41.35 -2.89
N THR A 395 -8.19 -40.94 -4.07
CA THR A 395 -7.71 -41.39 -5.40
C THR A 395 -6.34 -40.78 -5.76
N LEU A 396 -6.18 -39.47 -5.52
CA LEU A 396 -4.99 -38.72 -5.93
C LEU A 396 -3.76 -39.04 -5.06
N LEU A 397 -3.93 -39.20 -3.73
CA LEU A 397 -2.80 -39.36 -2.81
C LEU A 397 -1.88 -40.56 -3.14
N PRO A 398 -2.38 -41.78 -3.38
CA PRO A 398 -1.53 -42.91 -3.77
C PRO A 398 -0.74 -42.63 -5.05
N VAL A 399 -1.37 -42.02 -6.06
CA VAL A 399 -0.76 -41.70 -7.36
C VAL A 399 0.37 -40.68 -7.19
N VAL A 400 0.16 -39.59 -6.45
CA VAL A 400 1.24 -38.61 -6.21
C VAL A 400 2.31 -39.12 -5.26
N GLU A 401 2.00 -39.98 -4.28
CA GLU A 401 3.01 -40.61 -3.43
C GLU A 401 3.91 -41.58 -4.22
N GLU A 402 3.33 -42.39 -5.12
CA GLU A 402 4.08 -43.25 -6.03
C GLU A 402 4.92 -42.43 -7.03
N ALA A 403 4.37 -41.37 -7.61
CA ALA A 403 5.10 -40.45 -8.47
C ALA A 403 6.29 -39.80 -7.74
N VAL A 404 6.09 -39.35 -6.50
CA VAL A 404 7.17 -38.81 -5.64
C VAL A 404 8.26 -39.86 -5.41
N LEU A 405 7.91 -41.13 -5.14
CA LEU A 405 8.89 -42.21 -4.98
C LEU A 405 9.66 -42.50 -6.27
N LYS A 406 8.95 -42.62 -7.40
CA LYS A 406 9.54 -42.81 -8.74
C LYS A 406 10.52 -41.69 -9.09
N ILE A 407 10.13 -40.43 -8.91
CA ILE A 407 11.01 -39.27 -9.18
C ILE A 407 12.23 -39.27 -8.24
N HIS A 408 12.10 -39.63 -6.96
CA HIS A 408 13.26 -39.78 -6.07
C HIS A 408 14.20 -40.90 -6.52
N SER A 409 13.68 -42.06 -6.95
CA SER A 409 14.50 -43.16 -7.45
C SER A 409 15.22 -42.84 -8.76
N ALA A 410 14.62 -41.99 -9.62
CA ALA A 410 15.22 -41.53 -10.86
C ALA A 410 16.19 -40.35 -10.67
N ALA A 411 16.15 -39.65 -9.53
CA ALA A 411 16.94 -38.44 -9.28
C ALA A 411 18.48 -38.60 -9.46
N PRO A 412 19.13 -39.74 -9.16
CA PRO A 412 20.55 -39.94 -9.46
C PRO A 412 20.82 -39.93 -10.97
N LEU A 413 20.07 -40.75 -11.72
CA LEU A 413 20.20 -40.88 -13.18
C LEU A 413 19.91 -39.57 -13.91
N LEU A 414 18.91 -38.81 -13.45
CA LEU A 414 18.57 -37.50 -14.00
C LEU A 414 19.68 -36.46 -13.73
N ARG A 415 20.37 -36.52 -12.59
CA ARG A 415 21.55 -35.68 -12.32
C ARG A 415 22.74 -36.06 -13.19
N GLU A 416 22.98 -37.36 -13.40
CA GLU A 416 24.06 -37.84 -14.27
C GLU A 416 23.85 -37.43 -15.73
N GLN A 417 22.64 -37.61 -16.27
CA GLN A 417 22.26 -37.11 -17.59
C GLN A 417 22.40 -35.57 -17.68
N GLN A 418 22.02 -34.84 -16.64
CA GLN A 418 22.15 -33.39 -16.63
C GLN A 418 23.62 -32.93 -16.59
N HIS A 419 24.49 -33.58 -15.81
CA HIS A 419 25.92 -33.29 -15.84
C HIS A 419 26.55 -33.55 -17.21
N ALA A 420 26.08 -34.57 -17.97
CA ALA A 420 26.52 -34.79 -19.35
C ALA A 420 26.06 -33.67 -20.30
N VAL A 421 24.84 -33.16 -20.15
CA VAL A 421 24.31 -32.04 -20.96
C VAL A 421 25.00 -30.71 -20.62
N ASP A 422 25.25 -30.44 -19.34
CA ASP A 422 25.97 -29.24 -18.87
C ASP A 422 27.47 -29.26 -19.30
N PHE A 423 28.05 -30.45 -19.53
CA PHE A 423 29.38 -30.58 -20.14
C PHE A 423 29.36 -30.30 -21.65
N ASN A 424 28.39 -30.84 -22.39
CA ASN A 424 28.28 -30.64 -23.84
C ASN A 424 27.88 -29.21 -24.24
N THR A 425 27.14 -28.49 -23.38
CA THR A 425 26.76 -27.09 -23.62
C THR A 425 27.86 -26.08 -23.27
N LYS A 426 28.86 -26.46 -22.46
CA LYS A 426 30.03 -25.63 -22.18
C LYS A 426 31.09 -25.64 -23.28
N THR A 427 31.03 -26.59 -24.21
CA THR A 427 31.93 -26.63 -25.38
C THR A 427 31.52 -25.67 -26.50
N ASP A 428 30.26 -25.24 -26.56
CA ASP A 428 29.78 -24.19 -27.47
C ASP A 428 29.62 -22.86 -26.71
N GLY A 429 30.62 -21.97 -26.85
CA GLY A 429 30.75 -20.75 -26.06
C GLY A 429 29.63 -19.72 -26.24
N LYS A 430 28.53 -19.87 -25.50
CA LYS A 430 27.55 -18.81 -25.22
C LYS A 430 27.32 -18.65 -23.73
N GLU A 431 27.99 -17.67 -23.14
CA GLU A 431 27.72 -17.22 -21.76
C GLU A 431 26.34 -16.55 -21.68
N GLY A 432 25.34 -17.34 -21.29
CA GLY A 432 24.01 -16.87 -20.90
C GLY A 432 23.56 -17.60 -19.65
N SER A 433 23.79 -17.02 -18.47
CA SER A 433 23.46 -17.64 -17.18
C SER A 433 21.96 -17.54 -16.82
N THR A 434 21.07 -17.94 -17.73
CA THR A 434 19.73 -18.36 -17.35
C THR A 434 19.82 -19.72 -16.67
N GLN A 435 19.85 -19.70 -15.33
CA GLN A 435 19.86 -20.90 -14.49
C GLN A 435 18.56 -21.68 -14.71
N ALA A 436 18.58 -22.63 -15.65
CA ALA A 436 17.39 -23.30 -16.16
C ALA A 436 16.63 -24.02 -15.03
N THR A 437 15.37 -23.63 -14.81
CA THR A 437 14.51 -24.18 -13.77
C THR A 437 14.32 -25.69 -13.98
N HIS A 438 14.99 -26.51 -13.17
CA HIS A 438 15.00 -27.97 -13.36
C HIS A 438 13.58 -28.56 -13.33
N PRO A 439 13.02 -29.03 -14.46
CA PRO A 439 11.60 -29.39 -14.54
C PRO A 439 11.24 -30.56 -13.60
N PHE A 440 12.16 -31.50 -13.39
CA PHE A 440 11.97 -32.61 -12.43
C PHE A 440 11.88 -32.14 -10.97
N LEU A 441 12.62 -31.09 -10.58
CA LEU A 441 12.53 -30.53 -9.22
C LEU A 441 11.23 -29.77 -9.01
N THR A 442 10.70 -29.13 -10.05
CA THR A 442 9.40 -28.46 -10.00
C THR A 442 8.28 -29.50 -9.89
N ALA A 443 8.27 -30.51 -10.77
CA ALA A 443 7.31 -31.62 -10.70
C ALA A 443 7.33 -32.33 -9.33
N LEU A 444 8.52 -32.59 -8.78
CA LEU A 444 8.67 -33.20 -7.45
C LEU A 444 8.06 -32.33 -6.34
N ARG A 445 8.30 -31.00 -6.37
CA ARG A 445 7.76 -30.05 -5.37
C ARG A 445 6.24 -29.96 -5.45
N VAL A 446 5.67 -29.92 -6.66
CA VAL A 446 4.22 -29.91 -6.88
C VAL A 446 3.61 -31.19 -6.31
N ALA A 447 4.10 -32.37 -6.71
CA ALA A 447 3.60 -33.65 -6.22
C ALA A 447 3.73 -33.81 -4.69
N GLN A 448 4.84 -33.35 -4.10
CA GLN A 448 5.00 -33.29 -2.63
C GLN A 448 3.97 -32.37 -1.95
N THR A 449 3.65 -31.23 -2.55
CA THR A 449 2.70 -30.26 -1.97
C THR A 449 1.26 -30.76 -2.11
N VAL A 450 0.89 -31.31 -3.27
CA VAL A 450 -0.40 -32.00 -3.48
C VAL A 450 -0.56 -33.16 -2.49
N ALA A 451 0.46 -34.00 -2.29
CA ALA A 451 0.43 -35.07 -1.29
C ALA A 451 0.28 -34.52 0.14
N GLN A 452 0.91 -33.38 0.48
CA GLN A 452 0.72 -32.71 1.78
C GLN A 452 -0.72 -32.23 1.97
N LEU A 453 -1.32 -31.57 0.97
CA LEU A 453 -2.71 -31.11 1.01
C LEU A 453 -3.68 -32.30 1.16
N CYS A 454 -3.55 -33.33 0.31
CA CYS A 454 -4.38 -34.55 0.40
C CYS A 454 -4.25 -35.26 1.77
N ARG A 455 -3.05 -35.29 2.37
CA ARG A 455 -2.85 -35.82 3.73
C ARG A 455 -3.54 -34.97 4.80
N ILE A 456 -3.65 -33.65 4.65
CA ILE A 456 -4.42 -32.79 5.56
C ILE A 456 -5.90 -33.16 5.47
N CYS A 457 -6.46 -33.26 4.26
CA CYS A 457 -7.85 -33.70 4.04
C CYS A 457 -8.13 -35.04 4.73
N ARG A 458 -7.27 -36.06 4.51
CA ARG A 458 -7.49 -37.40 5.07
C ARG A 458 -7.25 -37.50 6.58
N LYS A 459 -6.30 -36.74 7.15
CA LYS A 459 -5.95 -36.85 8.59
C LYS A 459 -6.94 -36.16 9.52
N LYS A 460 -7.62 -35.09 9.08
CA LYS A 460 -8.47 -34.26 9.95
C LYS A 460 -9.96 -34.62 9.92
N LEU A 461 -10.43 -35.40 8.94
CA LEU A 461 -11.83 -35.89 8.88
C LEU A 461 -11.97 -37.42 8.77
N GLN A 462 -11.01 -38.20 9.25
CA GLN A 462 -11.32 -39.60 9.55
C GLN A 462 -12.51 -39.65 10.51
N PRO A 463 -13.60 -40.39 10.21
CA PRO A 463 -14.76 -40.45 11.08
C PRO A 463 -14.36 -41.17 12.37
N ASN A 464 -14.13 -40.40 13.42
CA ASN A 464 -13.90 -40.91 14.76
C ASN A 464 -15.23 -41.51 15.24
N ARG A 465 -15.41 -42.83 15.03
CA ARG A 465 -16.69 -43.59 15.09
C ARG A 465 -17.45 -43.56 16.44
N ALA A 466 -17.11 -42.67 17.38
CA ALA A 466 -17.43 -42.79 18.80
C ALA A 466 -18.22 -41.62 19.41
N LYS A 467 -18.50 -40.52 18.69
CA LYS A 467 -19.35 -39.43 19.21
C LYS A 467 -20.25 -38.82 18.14
N PRO A 468 -21.52 -38.46 18.46
CA PRO A 468 -22.29 -37.56 17.63
C PRO A 468 -21.56 -36.22 17.53
N ARG A 469 -21.59 -35.60 16.35
CA ARG A 469 -21.02 -34.26 16.11
C ARG A 469 -22.11 -33.22 16.29
N ASP A 470 -21.90 -32.32 17.23
CA ASP A 470 -22.62 -31.05 17.29
C ASP A 470 -22.09 -30.11 16.20
N GLU A 471 -22.90 -29.14 15.75
CA GLU A 471 -22.56 -28.23 14.63
C GLU A 471 -21.35 -27.32 14.94
N GLU A 472 -21.17 -26.92 16.20
CA GLU A 472 -19.94 -26.22 16.63
C GLU A 472 -18.68 -27.11 16.51
N GLY A 473 -18.84 -28.43 16.56
CA GLY A 473 -17.75 -29.39 16.37
C GLY A 473 -17.25 -29.44 14.93
N SER A 474 -18.15 -29.41 13.95
CA SER A 474 -17.75 -29.42 12.53
C SER A 474 -17.09 -28.10 12.10
N HIS A 475 -17.59 -26.94 12.56
CA HIS A 475 -16.97 -25.66 12.20
C HIS A 475 -15.53 -25.53 12.75
N ASN A 476 -15.26 -26.06 13.95
CA ASN A 476 -13.91 -26.10 14.50
C ASN A 476 -12.98 -27.03 13.71
N GLU A 477 -13.45 -28.19 13.23
CA GLU A 477 -12.68 -29.04 12.32
C GLU A 477 -12.33 -28.33 11.00
N LEU A 478 -13.27 -27.56 10.41
CA LEU A 478 -13.02 -26.79 9.19
C LEU A 478 -11.97 -25.68 9.39
N ARG A 479 -12.01 -24.99 10.54
CA ARG A 479 -10.96 -24.02 10.93
C ARG A 479 -9.59 -24.69 11.10
N ASP A 480 -9.56 -25.88 11.69
CA ASP A 480 -8.34 -26.68 11.86
C ASP A 480 -7.70 -27.10 10.52
N ILE A 481 -8.51 -27.46 9.52
CA ILE A 481 -8.03 -27.76 8.16
C ILE A 481 -7.39 -26.52 7.53
N ALA A 482 -8.11 -25.40 7.52
CA ALA A 482 -7.61 -24.17 6.91
C ALA A 482 -6.34 -23.66 7.63
N ALA A 483 -6.27 -23.79 8.95
CA ALA A 483 -5.07 -23.50 9.74
C ALA A 483 -3.90 -24.41 9.34
N ALA A 484 -4.11 -25.72 9.18
CA ALA A 484 -3.09 -26.64 8.70
C ALA A 484 -2.62 -26.32 7.28
N VAL A 485 -3.53 -25.93 6.38
CA VAL A 485 -3.20 -25.52 5.00
C VAL A 485 -2.46 -24.17 4.96
N ARG A 486 -2.71 -23.24 5.90
CA ARG A 486 -1.88 -22.03 6.05
C ARG A 486 -0.40 -22.34 6.34
N CYS A 487 -0.09 -23.48 6.96
CA CYS A 487 1.29 -23.93 7.16
C CYS A 487 1.93 -24.62 5.94
N VAL A 488 1.16 -24.88 4.87
CA VAL A 488 1.68 -25.47 3.63
C VAL A 488 2.11 -24.37 2.66
N THR A 489 3.42 -24.17 2.49
CA THR A 489 3.96 -23.26 1.46
C THR A 489 3.73 -23.86 0.06
N PRO A 490 3.08 -23.15 -0.88
CA PRO A 490 2.92 -23.61 -2.26
C PRO A 490 4.25 -23.86 -2.97
N SER A 491 4.28 -24.79 -3.92
CA SER A 491 5.47 -25.23 -4.66
C SER A 491 6.17 -24.09 -5.40
N TRP A 492 5.39 -23.21 -6.04
CA TRP A 492 5.88 -22.04 -6.79
C TRP A 492 6.49 -20.96 -5.89
N ARG A 493 6.00 -20.81 -4.64
CA ARG A 493 6.60 -19.87 -3.68
C ARG A 493 7.92 -20.37 -3.09
N ARG A 494 8.09 -21.68 -2.92
CA ARG A 494 9.36 -22.28 -2.45
C ARG A 494 10.53 -21.95 -3.39
N GLU A 495 10.24 -21.60 -4.64
CA GLU A 495 11.22 -21.14 -5.64
C GLU A 495 11.80 -19.77 -5.28
N LYS A 496 10.95 -18.74 -5.07
CA LYS A 496 11.37 -17.36 -4.76
C LYS A 496 12.27 -17.29 -3.52
N THR A 497 12.02 -18.11 -2.49
CA THR A 497 12.84 -18.14 -1.25
C THR A 497 14.24 -18.75 -1.40
N LYS A 498 14.57 -19.45 -2.50
CA LYS A 498 15.93 -20.00 -2.72
C LYS A 498 16.79 -19.17 -3.66
N THR A 499 16.19 -18.21 -4.38
CA THR A 499 16.89 -17.32 -5.31
C THR A 499 17.37 -16.00 -4.69
N GLN A 500 17.12 -15.76 -3.40
CA GLN A 500 17.89 -14.79 -2.61
C GLN A 500 19.07 -15.49 -1.92
N PRO A 501 20.30 -15.43 -2.48
CA PRO A 501 21.49 -15.71 -1.67
C PRO A 501 21.59 -14.65 -0.57
N LEU A 502 21.94 -15.07 0.66
CA LEU A 502 22.34 -14.12 1.70
C LEU A 502 23.66 -13.43 1.28
N GLN A 503 23.55 -12.30 0.59
CA GLN A 503 24.62 -11.31 0.55
C GLN A 503 24.68 -10.60 1.90
N ALA A 504 25.26 -11.27 2.89
CA ALA A 504 25.87 -10.55 4.01
C ALA A 504 27.02 -9.70 3.44
N PRO A 505 27.08 -8.38 3.69
CA PRO A 505 28.16 -7.55 3.18
C PRO A 505 29.47 -7.86 3.92
N ALA A 506 30.24 -8.79 3.37
CA ALA A 506 31.63 -9.01 3.76
C ALA A 506 32.47 -7.83 3.26
N ASN A 507 32.71 -6.85 4.14
CA ASN A 507 33.45 -5.64 3.80
C ASN A 507 34.76 -5.55 4.61
N PRO A 508 35.88 -6.13 4.12
CA PRO A 508 37.20 -5.89 4.67
C PRO A 508 37.78 -4.57 4.14
N HIS A 509 38.51 -3.86 4.99
CA HIS A 509 39.32 -2.66 4.70
C HIS A 509 38.60 -1.31 4.61
N SER A 510 38.55 -0.62 5.75
CA SER A 510 39.12 0.74 5.81
C SER A 510 39.91 0.90 7.11
N ARG A 511 41.12 1.46 7.03
CA ARG A 511 42.07 1.57 8.15
C ARG A 511 42.78 2.92 8.11
N ARG A 512 42.40 3.84 9.01
CA ARG A 512 43.14 5.01 9.55
C ARG A 512 42.23 5.59 10.67
N VAL A 513 42.54 5.51 11.97
CA VAL A 513 43.62 6.21 12.73
C VAL A 513 43.39 7.73 12.61
N VAL A 514 42.85 8.43 13.60
CA VAL A 514 43.39 8.90 14.92
C VAL A 514 42.19 9.19 15.86
N ALA A 515 42.17 9.08 17.21
CA ALA A 515 42.97 8.42 18.25
C ALA A 515 42.19 8.47 19.60
N ASP A 516 42.78 7.97 20.70
CA ASP A 516 42.63 8.31 22.15
C ASP A 516 41.24 8.49 22.83
N VAL A 517 40.97 8.04 24.07
CA VAL A 517 41.78 7.33 25.08
C VAL A 517 40.88 6.57 26.08
N SER A 518 41.47 5.61 26.82
CA SER A 518 40.94 4.92 28.02
C SER A 518 39.91 3.79 27.83
N GLY A 519 40.38 2.55 28.04
CA GLY A 519 39.59 1.32 28.13
C GLY A 519 40.50 0.18 28.61
N ILE A 520 40.30 -0.30 29.85
CA ILE A 520 41.31 -1.08 30.58
C ILE A 520 41.41 -2.54 30.07
N ARG A 521 42.64 -3.00 29.84
CA ARG A 521 43.00 -4.42 29.58
C ARG A 521 42.48 -5.36 30.68
N LYS A 522 41.91 -6.51 30.27
CA LYS A 522 42.26 -7.85 30.80
C LYS A 522 41.72 -8.99 29.93
N GLU A 523 42.56 -9.44 29.02
CA GLU A 523 42.64 -10.84 28.54
C GLU A 523 43.42 -11.70 29.59
N PRO A 524 43.66 -13.02 29.40
CA PRO A 524 43.06 -13.98 28.45
C PRO A 524 42.68 -15.35 29.10
N HIS A 525 42.15 -16.30 28.29
CA HIS A 525 42.68 -17.67 28.09
C HIS A 525 41.63 -18.81 27.91
N HIS A 526 41.77 -19.55 26.79
CA HIS A 526 41.57 -21.02 26.63
C HIS A 526 40.16 -21.65 26.86
N SER A 527 39.77 -22.78 26.27
CA SER A 527 40.29 -23.57 25.13
C SER A 527 39.31 -24.71 24.73
N TYR A 528 38.96 -24.83 23.45
CA TYR A 528 38.60 -26.05 22.68
C TYR A 528 37.53 -27.11 23.12
N LYS A 529 36.83 -27.60 22.07
CA LYS A 529 36.26 -28.97 21.83
C LYS A 529 34.89 -29.39 22.44
N GLN A 530 33.92 -29.48 21.53
CA GLN A 530 32.86 -30.52 21.42
C GLN A 530 33.47 -31.96 21.46
N PRO A 531 32.73 -33.10 21.68
CA PRO A 531 31.36 -33.35 21.16
C PRO A 531 30.41 -34.41 21.84
N ARG A 532 29.20 -34.57 21.24
CA ARG A 532 28.39 -35.80 21.02
C ARG A 532 27.52 -36.48 22.13
N HIS A 533 26.25 -36.66 21.75
CA HIS A 533 25.35 -37.86 21.77
C HIS A 533 25.29 -38.87 22.95
N GLY A 534 24.05 -39.29 23.25
CA GLY A 534 23.68 -40.54 23.95
C GLY A 534 22.65 -40.28 25.07
N ASP A 535 21.33 -40.30 24.85
CA ASP A 535 20.40 -41.41 24.54
C ASP A 535 19.78 -42.08 25.80
N ARG A 536 18.48 -42.41 25.70
CA ARG A 536 17.59 -43.16 26.64
C ARG A 536 17.21 -42.56 28.01
N GLY A 537 15.89 -42.57 28.27
CA GLY A 537 15.41 -43.36 29.42
C GLY A 537 14.29 -42.83 30.32
N GLY A 538 13.04 -42.84 29.84
CA GLY A 538 11.85 -43.28 30.62
C GLY A 538 11.30 -42.44 31.80
N GLY A 539 10.04 -42.71 32.14
CA GLY A 539 9.43 -42.32 33.43
C GLY A 539 8.41 -41.16 33.37
N HIS A 540 7.12 -41.50 33.28
CA HIS A 540 6.02 -40.55 33.51
C HIS A 540 5.55 -40.58 35.00
N PRO A 541 4.65 -39.67 35.45
CA PRO A 541 4.65 -39.05 36.80
C PRO A 541 3.75 -39.84 37.80
N PRO A 542 3.14 -39.31 38.91
CA PRO A 542 3.09 -37.95 39.49
C PRO A 542 3.11 -37.85 41.05
N LEU A 543 2.87 -36.65 41.64
CA LEU A 543 1.65 -36.38 42.44
C LEU A 543 1.52 -34.97 43.05
N ARG A 544 0.24 -34.59 43.20
CA ARG A 544 -0.36 -33.33 43.66
C ARG A 544 0.10 -32.81 45.03
N ARG A 545 0.12 -31.48 45.21
CA ARG A 545 -0.13 -30.80 46.50
C ARG A 545 -1.51 -30.13 46.50
N ARG A 546 -2.25 -30.22 47.62
CA ARG A 546 -3.57 -29.60 47.85
C ARG A 546 -3.44 -28.21 48.49
N ARG A 547 -4.12 -27.22 47.88
CA ARG A 547 -5.17 -26.37 48.47
C ARG A 547 -5.01 -25.86 49.92
N ARG A 548 -5.00 -24.54 50.09
CA ARG A 548 -5.71 -23.82 51.17
C ARG A 548 -6.33 -22.53 50.62
N GLU A 549 -7.48 -22.16 51.17
CA GLU A 549 -8.32 -21.02 50.75
C GLU A 549 -8.18 -19.81 51.70
N ALA A 550 -8.89 -18.74 51.31
CA ALA A 550 -9.43 -17.64 52.12
C ALA A 550 -8.66 -16.30 52.10
N PRO A 551 -9.34 -15.15 52.28
CA PRO A 551 -10.76 -14.82 51.98
C PRO A 551 -10.89 -13.55 51.08
N PRO A 552 -12.11 -13.10 50.70
CA PRO A 552 -12.28 -11.96 49.79
C PRO A 552 -12.37 -10.60 50.49
N MET A 553 -12.00 -9.55 49.74
CA MET A 553 -12.72 -8.26 49.65
C MET A 553 -12.76 -7.85 48.17
#